data_AF-A0A2M9JT98-F1
#
_entry.id   AF-A0A2M9JT98-F1
#
_cell.length_a   1.000
_cell.length_b   1.000
_cell.length_c   1.000
_cell.angle_alpha   90.00
_cell.angle_beta   90.00
_cell.angle_gamma   90.00
#
_symmetry.space_group_name_H-M   'P 1'
#
loop_
_entity.id
_entity.type
_entity.pdbx_description
1 polymer ?
#
loop_
_entity_poly.entity_id
_entity_poly.type
_entity_poly.pdbx_seq_one_letter_code
_entity_poly.pdbx_strand_id
1 'polypeptide(L)'
;MTRKTMHLILGNDCAVTVHEPPLPLTPRFSLSGEYVTVSPHTDQPTHETLLSETFGSVDWLWSGDDEFRFAAADRGLRGVILTVPETLATDAESDRMRSWGRAPRVPGNVRAVDSRHFDARPTRVRWVSETGDQVVCAYESGAGGASQDVLRLRSAPCFDLVFVDRALSGWILDRPADFLVQEWEYAPSRPAPDGVADVLRDCLGTFGEATIGRMQDGEAAAPEVLRSLRARAPTCRRTPVATCCATSWAGSWRAGVTRLPAESRRAGRPSAAVPARPRFDLRHPRGTLYGSIGQA
;
A
#
# COMPACT_ATOMS: atom_id res chain seq x y z
N MET A 1 6.47 25.08 -32.67
CA MET A 1 5.42 24.08 -32.38
C MET A 1 5.22 24.02 -30.87
N THR A 2 4.12 24.59 -30.38
CA THR A 2 3.79 24.59 -28.95
C THR A 2 3.37 23.17 -28.56
N ARG A 3 4.16 22.45 -27.74
CA ARG A 3 3.71 21.17 -27.19
C ARG A 3 2.45 21.45 -26.37
N LYS A 4 1.32 20.85 -26.77
CA LYS A 4 0.08 20.92 -26.01
C LYS A 4 0.34 20.29 -24.65
N THR A 5 0.21 21.06 -23.58
CA THR A 5 0.33 20.55 -22.21
C THR A 5 -0.72 19.49 -21.98
N MET A 6 -0.28 18.27 -21.69
CA MET A 6 -1.16 17.14 -21.38
C MET A 6 -1.51 17.19 -19.90
N HIS A 7 -2.80 17.38 -19.60
CA HIS A 7 -3.33 17.34 -18.25
C HIS A 7 -3.74 15.90 -17.89
N LEU A 8 -3.34 15.48 -16.71
CA LEU A 8 -3.60 14.18 -16.09
C LEU A 8 -4.27 14.42 -14.74
N ILE A 9 -4.92 13.39 -14.18
CA ILE A 9 -5.59 13.45 -12.88
C ILE A 9 -4.97 12.41 -11.93
N LEU A 10 -4.60 12.83 -10.74
CA LEU A 10 -4.24 11.96 -9.60
C LEU A 10 -5.35 11.99 -8.55
N GLY A 11 -5.59 10.84 -7.91
CA GLY A 11 -6.66 10.69 -6.94
C GLY A 11 -8.00 11.10 -7.51
N ASN A 12 -8.80 11.83 -6.72
CA ASN A 12 -10.13 12.25 -7.16
C ASN A 12 -10.12 13.47 -8.09
N ASP A 13 -9.21 14.44 -7.88
CA ASP A 13 -9.30 15.73 -8.57
C ASP A 13 -7.98 16.52 -8.74
N CYS A 14 -6.82 15.94 -8.40
CA CYS A 14 -5.56 16.67 -8.53
C CYS A 14 -5.10 16.68 -9.99
N ALA A 15 -5.23 17.84 -10.64
CA ALA A 15 -4.72 18.04 -11.99
C ALA A 15 -3.18 18.15 -11.99
N VAL A 16 -2.54 17.33 -12.80
CA VAL A 16 -1.08 17.34 -12.99
C VAL A 16 -0.71 17.41 -14.47
N THR A 17 0.53 17.76 -14.74
CA THR A 17 1.12 17.80 -16.08
C THR A 17 2.42 17.02 -16.10
N VAL A 18 2.72 16.38 -17.24
CA VAL A 18 3.98 15.63 -17.40
C VAL A 18 5.14 16.62 -17.51
N HIS A 19 6.21 16.36 -16.78
CA HIS A 19 7.40 17.20 -16.71
C HIS A 19 8.67 16.33 -16.60
N GLU A 20 9.74 16.66 -17.32
CA GLU A 20 11.02 15.96 -17.20
C GLU A 20 11.94 16.65 -16.17
N PRO A 21 12.88 15.94 -15.51
CA PRO A 21 13.17 14.51 -15.63
C PRO A 21 12.33 13.64 -14.66
N PRO A 22 12.37 12.30 -14.80
CA PRO A 22 11.97 11.37 -13.74
C PRO A 22 12.63 11.67 -12.39
N LEU A 23 12.04 11.19 -11.30
CA LEU A 23 12.66 11.18 -9.98
C LEU A 23 13.95 10.35 -10.02
N PRO A 24 15.09 10.92 -9.58
CA PRO A 24 16.35 10.20 -9.47
C PRO A 24 16.42 9.35 -8.18
N LEU A 25 15.31 8.69 -7.83
CA LEU A 25 15.14 7.95 -6.57
C LEU A 25 14.90 6.48 -6.88
N THR A 26 15.66 5.60 -6.24
CA THR A 26 15.48 4.15 -6.37
C THR A 26 14.26 3.70 -5.56
N PRO A 27 13.35 2.89 -6.14
CA PRO A 27 12.24 2.32 -5.38
C PRO A 27 12.70 1.47 -4.21
N ARG A 28 11.81 1.36 -3.23
CA ARG A 28 11.90 0.46 -2.09
C ARG A 28 10.58 -0.26 -1.95
N PHE A 29 10.62 -1.57 -1.85
CA PHE A 29 9.45 -2.42 -1.74
C PHE A 29 9.47 -3.14 -0.38
N SER A 30 8.60 -2.71 0.53
CA SER A 30 8.42 -3.32 1.84
C SER A 30 7.31 -4.37 1.77
N LEU A 31 7.67 -5.64 1.97
CA LEU A 31 6.66 -6.72 2.03
C LEU A 31 5.91 -6.74 3.35
N SER A 32 6.56 -6.40 4.47
CA SER A 32 5.93 -6.35 5.79
C SER A 32 5.01 -5.15 5.94
N GLY A 33 5.39 -4.03 5.33
CA GLY A 33 4.59 -2.81 5.31
C GLY A 33 3.58 -2.75 4.17
N GLU A 34 3.67 -3.67 3.19
CA GLU A 34 2.76 -3.74 2.05
C GLU A 34 2.72 -2.43 1.24
N TYR A 35 3.88 -1.82 1.01
CA TYR A 35 3.99 -0.59 0.22
C TYR A 35 5.24 -0.55 -0.65
N VAL A 36 5.14 0.24 -1.73
CA VAL A 36 6.27 0.69 -2.53
C VAL A 36 6.51 2.17 -2.28
N THR A 37 7.74 2.51 -1.91
CA THR A 37 8.17 3.87 -1.65
C THR A 37 9.18 4.33 -2.70
N VAL A 38 8.92 5.46 -3.32
CA VAL A 38 9.86 6.20 -4.16
C VAL A 38 9.95 7.60 -3.58
N SER A 39 10.82 7.79 -2.58
CA SER A 39 10.83 9.01 -1.78
C SER A 39 12.20 9.23 -1.14
N PRO A 40 12.65 10.48 -0.89
CA PRO A 40 13.98 10.75 -0.34
C PRO A 40 14.13 10.41 1.14
N HIS A 41 13.03 10.27 1.90
CA HIS A 41 13.09 9.97 3.33
C HIS A 41 13.53 8.53 3.57
N THR A 42 14.31 8.27 4.62
CA THR A 42 14.77 6.91 4.99
C THR A 42 14.58 6.61 6.47
N ASP A 43 13.83 7.46 7.16
CA ASP A 43 13.48 7.33 8.55
C ASP A 43 12.32 8.30 8.85
N GLN A 44 11.80 8.22 10.07
CA GLN A 44 10.71 9.07 10.53
C GLN A 44 11.07 10.58 10.48
N PRO A 45 12.23 11.05 10.99
CA PRO A 45 12.57 12.48 10.94
C PRO A 45 12.64 13.06 9.52
N THR A 46 13.20 12.32 8.57
CA THR A 46 13.26 12.75 7.17
C THR A 46 11.89 12.72 6.50
N HIS A 47 10.98 11.82 6.92
CA HIS A 47 9.59 11.82 6.47
C HIS A 47 8.83 13.03 6.99
N GLU A 48 8.95 13.37 8.28
CA GLU A 48 8.35 14.56 8.87
C GLU A 48 8.86 15.86 8.22
N THR A 49 10.17 15.92 7.94
CA THR A 49 10.76 17.04 7.19
C THR A 49 10.13 17.14 5.80
N LEU A 50 10.03 16.02 5.07
CA LEU A 50 9.38 15.98 3.76
C LEU A 50 7.94 16.50 3.84
N LEU A 51 7.16 16.06 4.83
CA LEU A 51 5.78 16.51 5.02
C LEU A 51 5.69 18.03 5.22
N SER A 52 6.63 18.62 5.96
CA SER A 52 6.66 20.08 6.20
C SER A 52 6.99 20.92 4.97
N GLU A 53 7.74 20.36 4.01
CA GLU A 53 8.22 21.05 2.80
C GLU A 53 7.33 20.81 1.55
N THR A 54 6.32 19.97 1.68
CA THR A 54 5.51 19.48 0.56
C THR A 54 4.01 19.63 0.80
N PHE A 55 3.23 19.47 -0.25
CA PHE A 55 1.77 19.33 -0.20
C PHE A 55 1.33 18.08 -1.00
N GLY A 56 0.05 17.75 -0.95
CA GLY A 56 -0.54 16.62 -1.69
C GLY A 56 -1.29 15.64 -0.79
N SER A 57 -1.42 14.38 -1.24
CA SER A 57 -2.03 13.28 -0.48
C SER A 57 -1.10 12.80 0.62
N VAL A 58 -1.65 12.36 1.75
CA VAL A 58 -0.94 11.76 2.89
C VAL A 58 -1.88 10.81 3.62
N ASP A 59 -1.32 9.70 4.11
CA ASP A 59 -2.02 8.77 5.01
C ASP A 59 -2.29 9.48 6.35
N TRP A 60 -3.52 9.96 6.53
CA TRP A 60 -3.94 10.63 7.76
C TRP A 60 -4.49 9.58 8.75
N LEU A 61 -3.80 9.41 9.88
CA LEU A 61 -4.26 8.57 11.00
C LEU A 61 -4.57 7.12 10.60
N TRP A 62 -3.73 6.52 9.74
CA TRP A 62 -3.93 5.17 9.21
C TRP A 62 -5.20 5.04 8.36
N SER A 63 -5.50 6.07 7.56
CA SER A 63 -6.53 5.97 6.52
C SER A 63 -6.14 4.93 5.47
N GLY A 64 -4.84 4.62 5.37
CA GLY A 64 -4.29 3.71 4.38
C GLY A 64 -4.29 4.33 2.99
N ASP A 65 -4.38 5.65 2.89
CA ASP A 65 -4.33 6.37 1.62
C ASP A 65 -2.90 6.34 1.03
N ASP A 66 -2.83 6.29 -0.30
CA ASP A 66 -1.57 6.43 -1.01
C ASP A 66 -1.04 7.87 -0.83
N GLU A 67 0.26 7.98 -0.56
CA GLU A 67 0.93 9.25 -0.37
C GLU A 67 1.51 9.77 -1.70
N PHE A 68 1.19 11.02 -2.04
CA PHE A 68 1.78 11.75 -3.17
C PHE A 68 2.25 13.11 -2.67
N ARG A 69 3.56 13.33 -2.63
CA ARG A 69 4.15 14.57 -2.11
C ARG A 69 4.75 15.42 -3.24
N PHE A 70 4.30 16.66 -3.33
CA PHE A 70 4.78 17.67 -4.26
C PHE A 70 5.54 18.76 -3.52
N ALA A 71 6.71 19.15 -4.03
CA ALA A 71 7.47 20.26 -3.46
C ALA A 71 6.67 21.56 -3.57
N ALA A 72 6.57 22.32 -2.47
CA ALA A 72 5.86 23.60 -2.47
C ALA A 72 6.46 24.62 -3.45
N ALA A 73 7.78 24.59 -3.66
CA ALA A 73 8.52 25.55 -4.47
C ALA A 73 8.26 25.43 -5.99
N ASP A 74 8.22 24.21 -6.52
CA ASP A 74 8.14 23.94 -7.97
C ASP A 74 6.94 23.07 -8.39
N ARG A 75 6.14 22.63 -7.41
CA ARG A 75 5.00 21.72 -7.56
C ARG A 75 5.37 20.40 -8.24
N GLY A 76 6.64 20.04 -8.32
CA GLY A 76 7.10 18.76 -8.85
C GLY A 76 6.89 17.66 -7.81
N LEU A 77 6.49 16.47 -8.26
CA LEU A 77 6.42 15.30 -7.39
C LEU A 77 7.82 15.03 -6.84
N ARG A 78 7.89 14.86 -5.52
CA ARG A 78 9.12 14.59 -4.75
C ARG A 78 9.17 13.19 -4.19
N GLY A 79 8.03 12.60 -3.89
CA GLY A 79 7.97 11.22 -3.51
C GLY A 79 6.56 10.66 -3.47
N VAL A 80 6.51 9.33 -3.45
CA VAL A 80 5.27 8.56 -3.29
C VAL A 80 5.49 7.40 -2.32
N ILE A 81 4.43 7.02 -1.62
CA ILE A 81 4.30 5.77 -0.87
C ILE A 81 2.97 5.17 -1.32
N LEU A 82 3.00 4.02 -1.99
CA LEU A 82 1.81 3.41 -2.58
C LEU A 82 1.58 2.01 -2.03
N THR A 83 0.36 1.71 -1.61
CA THR A 83 -0.05 0.42 -1.06
C THR A 83 0.05 -0.69 -2.10
N VAL A 84 0.45 -1.88 -1.64
CA VAL A 84 0.39 -3.15 -2.36
C VAL A 84 -0.76 -3.96 -1.76
N PRO A 85 -1.93 -4.03 -2.43
CA PRO A 85 -3.14 -4.57 -1.85
C PRO A 85 -3.06 -6.09 -1.69
N GLU A 86 -3.71 -6.63 -0.67
CA GLU A 86 -3.84 -8.08 -0.42
C GLU A 86 -4.66 -8.80 -1.52
N THR A 87 -5.60 -8.09 -2.15
CA THR A 87 -6.52 -8.66 -3.14
C THR A 87 -5.80 -8.92 -4.47
N LEU A 88 -5.93 -10.15 -4.97
CA LEU A 88 -5.45 -10.53 -6.29
C LEU A 88 -6.42 -10.05 -7.38
N ALA A 89 -5.89 -9.63 -8.51
CA ALA A 89 -6.65 -9.32 -9.71
C ALA A 89 -7.40 -10.56 -10.24
N THR A 90 -8.64 -10.36 -10.68
CA THR A 90 -9.39 -11.31 -11.51
C THR A 90 -8.73 -11.52 -12.87
N ASP A 91 -9.19 -12.51 -13.65
CA ASP A 91 -8.65 -12.76 -14.99
C ASP A 91 -8.78 -11.54 -15.91
N ALA A 92 -9.94 -10.88 -15.89
CA ALA A 92 -10.20 -9.68 -16.70
C ALA A 92 -9.30 -8.50 -16.28
N GLU A 93 -9.09 -8.30 -14.98
CA GLU A 93 -8.19 -7.27 -14.47
C GLU A 93 -6.73 -7.59 -14.80
N SER A 94 -6.34 -8.86 -14.73
CA SER A 94 -5.01 -9.34 -15.09
C SER A 94 -4.70 -9.11 -16.57
N ASP A 95 -5.65 -9.38 -17.47
CA ASP A 95 -5.51 -9.09 -18.90
C ASP A 95 -5.30 -7.59 -19.16
N ARG A 96 -6.08 -6.75 -18.47
CA ARG A 96 -5.94 -5.29 -18.53
C ARG A 96 -4.58 -4.83 -18.02
N MET A 97 -4.14 -5.30 -16.85
CA MET A 97 -2.85 -4.95 -16.27
C MET A 97 -1.67 -5.41 -17.14
N ARG A 98 -1.78 -6.60 -17.77
CA ARG A 98 -0.82 -7.07 -18.77
C ARG A 98 -0.73 -6.12 -19.97
N SER A 99 -1.84 -5.52 -20.39
CA SER A 99 -1.83 -4.53 -21.48
C SER A 99 -1.07 -3.26 -21.09
N TRP A 100 -1.16 -2.81 -19.83
CA TRP A 100 -0.39 -1.66 -19.32
C TRP A 100 1.12 -1.92 -19.36
N GLY A 101 1.54 -3.13 -19.00
CA GLY A 101 2.94 -3.56 -19.06
C GLY A 101 3.53 -3.57 -20.49
N ARG A 102 2.67 -3.64 -21.52
CA ARG A 102 3.07 -3.60 -22.94
C ARG A 102 3.01 -2.21 -23.56
N ALA A 103 2.36 -1.24 -22.90
CA ALA A 103 2.25 0.12 -23.39
C ALA A 103 3.64 0.79 -23.50
N PRO A 104 3.87 1.64 -24.52
CA PRO A 104 5.11 2.41 -24.64
C PRO A 104 5.38 3.24 -23.38
N ARG A 105 6.64 3.25 -22.95
CA ARG A 105 7.07 3.97 -21.75
C ARG A 105 7.56 5.36 -22.14
N VAL A 106 7.08 6.37 -21.42
CA VAL A 106 7.56 7.76 -21.57
C VAL A 106 8.29 8.14 -20.29
N PRO A 107 9.57 8.56 -20.34
CA PRO A 107 10.26 9.09 -19.18
C PRO A 107 9.68 10.45 -18.78
N GLY A 108 9.45 10.64 -17.50
CA GLY A 108 9.05 11.93 -16.96
C GLY A 108 8.49 11.77 -15.56
N ASN A 109 8.22 12.89 -14.94
CA ASN A 109 7.58 13.02 -13.65
C ASN A 109 6.30 13.85 -13.81
N VAL A 110 5.57 14.07 -12.72
CA VAL A 110 4.37 14.91 -12.72
C VAL A 110 4.58 16.19 -11.92
N ARG A 111 4.00 17.27 -12.41
CA ARG A 111 3.91 18.56 -11.70
C ARG A 111 2.44 18.91 -11.47
N ALA A 112 2.09 19.20 -10.22
CA ALA A 112 0.75 19.66 -9.88
C ALA A 112 0.47 21.04 -10.48
N VAL A 113 -0.75 21.21 -11.01
CA VAL A 113 -1.21 22.48 -11.59
C VAL A 113 -1.37 23.52 -10.48
N ASP A 114 -1.89 23.10 -9.32
CA ASP A 114 -2.13 23.93 -8.14
C ASP A 114 -1.51 23.30 -6.87
N SER A 115 -1.43 24.11 -5.81
CA SER A 115 -0.87 23.71 -4.51
C SER A 115 -2.00 23.42 -3.52
N ARG A 116 -2.61 22.24 -3.63
CA ARG A 116 -3.70 21.79 -2.76
C ARG A 116 -3.50 20.35 -2.31
N HIS A 117 -3.97 20.06 -1.10
CA HIS A 117 -4.11 18.68 -0.64
C HIS A 117 -5.28 18.02 -1.39
N PHE A 118 -5.18 16.71 -1.56
CA PHE A 118 -6.17 15.88 -2.22
C PHE A 118 -6.08 14.47 -1.65
N ASP A 119 -7.13 13.68 -1.81
CA ASP A 119 -7.17 12.30 -1.36
C ASP A 119 -6.76 11.37 -2.51
N ALA A 120 -5.81 10.49 -2.26
CA ALA A 120 -5.49 9.37 -3.13
C ALA A 120 -5.77 8.05 -2.40
N ARG A 121 -6.93 7.46 -2.70
CA ARG A 121 -7.30 6.15 -2.16
C ARG A 121 -6.22 5.12 -2.47
N PRO A 122 -6.00 4.08 -1.64
CA PRO A 122 -5.02 3.05 -1.94
C PRO A 122 -5.40 2.25 -3.18
N THR A 123 -4.40 1.64 -3.82
CA THR A 123 -4.69 0.61 -4.82
C THR A 123 -5.42 -0.58 -4.19
N ARG A 124 -6.29 -1.24 -4.97
CA ARG A 124 -7.23 -2.24 -4.48
C ARG A 124 -6.95 -3.66 -4.94
N VAL A 125 -6.32 -3.81 -6.10
CA VAL A 125 -5.98 -5.12 -6.66
C VAL A 125 -4.54 -5.12 -7.15
N ARG A 126 -3.87 -6.26 -7.00
CA ARG A 126 -2.53 -6.49 -7.56
C ARG A 126 -2.52 -7.65 -8.54
N TRP A 127 -1.64 -7.56 -9.52
CA TRP A 127 -1.27 -8.63 -10.42
C TRP A 127 0.25 -8.77 -10.42
N VAL A 128 0.71 -10.01 -10.52
CA VAL A 128 2.13 -10.34 -10.64
C VAL A 128 2.32 -11.13 -11.92
N SER A 129 3.32 -10.74 -12.71
CA SER A 129 3.76 -11.47 -13.90
C SER A 129 4.11 -12.93 -13.60
N GLU A 130 3.92 -13.80 -14.59
CA GLU A 130 4.28 -15.23 -14.51
C GLU A 130 5.78 -15.44 -14.24
N THR A 131 6.62 -14.53 -14.71
CA THR A 131 8.08 -14.51 -14.52
C THR A 131 8.51 -13.83 -13.22
N GLY A 132 7.59 -13.17 -12.49
CA GLY A 132 7.91 -12.42 -11.28
C GLY A 132 8.70 -11.11 -11.53
N ASP A 133 8.83 -10.69 -12.79
CA ASP A 133 9.58 -9.49 -13.18
C ASP A 133 8.76 -8.20 -13.14
N GLN A 134 7.45 -8.29 -12.88
CA GLN A 134 6.55 -7.15 -12.70
C GLN A 134 5.53 -7.40 -11.60
N VAL A 135 5.31 -6.37 -10.78
CA VAL A 135 4.14 -6.19 -9.94
C VAL A 135 3.37 -4.98 -10.45
N VAL A 136 2.06 -5.14 -10.63
CA VAL A 136 1.14 -4.10 -11.11
C VAL A 136 0.01 -3.97 -10.10
N CYS A 137 -0.24 -2.75 -9.61
CA CYS A 137 -1.37 -2.49 -8.71
C CYS A 137 -2.30 -1.44 -9.32
N ALA A 138 -3.61 -1.58 -9.11
CA ALA A 138 -4.62 -0.69 -9.68
C ALA A 138 -5.60 -0.15 -8.62
N TYR A 139 -6.04 1.11 -8.81
CA TYR A 139 -6.98 1.80 -7.93
C TYR A 139 -8.42 1.32 -8.09
N GLU A 140 -8.87 1.10 -9.32
CA GLU A 140 -10.24 0.65 -9.58
C GLU A 140 -10.31 -0.45 -10.63
N SER A 141 -11.28 -1.33 -10.43
CA SER A 141 -11.77 -2.29 -11.41
C SER A 141 -12.67 -1.57 -12.42
N GLY A 142 -12.11 -0.65 -13.21
CA GLY A 142 -12.83 -0.07 -14.35
C GLY A 142 -13.24 -1.17 -15.33
N ALA A 143 -14.55 -1.40 -15.47
CA ALA A 143 -15.13 -2.30 -16.46
C ALA A 143 -14.60 -1.94 -17.85
N GLY A 144 -14.02 -2.92 -18.54
CA GLY A 144 -13.40 -2.74 -19.85
C GLY A 144 -14.37 -2.13 -20.87
N GLY A 145 -14.16 -0.85 -21.16
CA GLY A 145 -14.65 -0.20 -22.38
C GLY A 145 -13.58 -0.22 -23.47
N ALA A 146 -14.00 -0.08 -24.73
CA ALA A 146 -13.15 -0.13 -25.91
C ALA A 146 -11.95 0.85 -25.87
N SER A 147 -10.84 0.46 -26.51
CA SER A 147 -9.61 1.23 -26.79
C SER A 147 -9.31 2.36 -25.80
N GLN A 148 -8.79 1.99 -24.64
CA GLN A 148 -8.32 2.91 -23.61
C GLN A 148 -6.97 3.54 -24.00
N ASP A 149 -6.85 4.87 -23.89
CA ASP A 149 -5.56 5.55 -24.09
C ASP A 149 -4.69 5.37 -22.84
N VAL A 150 -3.66 4.53 -22.96
CA VAL A 150 -2.77 4.19 -21.84
C VAL A 150 -1.48 5.00 -21.96
N LEU A 151 -1.25 5.88 -20.97
CA LEU A 151 0.04 6.50 -20.76
C LEU A 151 0.78 5.78 -19.61
N ARG A 152 1.89 5.13 -19.95
CA ARG A 152 2.83 4.58 -18.98
C ARG A 152 4.00 5.55 -18.78
N LEU A 153 3.99 6.26 -17.65
CA LEU A 153 4.97 7.27 -17.30
C LEU A 153 6.06 6.68 -16.39
N ARG A 154 7.30 6.61 -16.88
CA ARG A 154 8.49 6.20 -16.11
C ARG A 154 8.90 7.31 -15.17
N SER A 155 8.27 7.32 -13.99
CA SER A 155 8.45 8.31 -12.92
C SER A 155 9.71 8.15 -12.10
N ALA A 156 10.26 6.93 -12.02
CA ALA A 156 11.53 6.64 -11.35
C ALA A 156 12.18 5.37 -11.95
N PRO A 157 13.46 5.07 -11.67
CA PRO A 157 14.08 3.81 -12.07
C PRO A 157 13.19 2.59 -11.77
N CYS A 158 12.78 1.86 -12.81
CA CYS A 158 11.94 0.66 -12.72
C CYS A 158 10.53 0.87 -12.15
N PHE A 159 10.09 2.11 -11.98
CA PHE A 159 8.78 2.43 -11.45
C PHE A 159 8.00 3.32 -12.42
N ASP A 160 6.80 2.89 -12.77
CA ASP A 160 5.92 3.57 -13.69
C ASP A 160 4.58 3.92 -13.03
N LEU A 161 4.11 5.15 -13.25
CA LEU A 161 2.71 5.51 -13.04
C LEU A 161 1.93 5.21 -14.31
N VAL A 162 0.72 4.66 -14.16
CA VAL A 162 -0.14 4.30 -15.29
C VAL A 162 -1.38 5.17 -15.27
N PHE A 163 -1.58 5.91 -16.35
CA PHE A 163 -2.78 6.69 -16.59
C PHE A 163 -3.60 6.05 -17.71
N VAL A 164 -4.89 5.89 -17.48
CA VAL A 164 -5.85 5.46 -18.50
C VAL A 164 -6.85 6.58 -18.69
N ASP A 165 -7.05 7.00 -19.93
CA ASP A 165 -7.96 8.12 -20.26
C ASP A 165 -7.66 9.37 -19.41
N ARG A 166 -6.36 9.58 -19.14
CA ARG A 166 -5.77 10.65 -18.31
C ARG A 166 -5.95 10.54 -16.79
N ALA A 167 -6.64 9.54 -16.28
CA ALA A 167 -6.79 9.30 -14.85
C ALA A 167 -5.76 8.27 -14.35
N LEU A 168 -5.16 8.51 -13.19
CA LEU A 168 -4.28 7.54 -12.54
C LEU A 168 -5.05 6.26 -12.27
N SER A 169 -4.65 5.18 -12.93
CA SER A 169 -5.33 3.88 -12.85
C SER A 169 -4.53 2.86 -12.06
N GLY A 170 -3.22 3.09 -11.92
CA GLY A 170 -2.35 2.20 -11.16
C GLY A 170 -0.89 2.56 -11.30
N TRP A 171 -0.04 1.61 -10.92
CA TRP A 171 1.40 1.72 -11.03
C TRP A 171 2.03 0.35 -11.31
N ILE A 172 3.25 0.37 -11.84
CA ILE A 172 4.04 -0.82 -12.18
C ILE A 172 5.41 -0.70 -11.52
N LEU A 173 5.84 -1.76 -10.84
CA LEU A 173 7.21 -1.95 -10.40
C LEU A 173 7.83 -3.09 -11.22
N ASP A 174 8.76 -2.74 -12.11
CA ASP A 174 9.59 -3.71 -12.80
C ASP A 174 10.65 -4.25 -11.83
N ARG A 175 11.01 -5.53 -11.96
CA ARG A 175 12.01 -6.25 -11.16
C ARG A 175 11.83 -6.01 -9.65
N PRO A 176 10.64 -6.28 -9.08
CA PRO A 176 10.32 -5.94 -7.70
C PRO A 176 11.29 -6.57 -6.67
N ALA A 177 11.85 -7.75 -6.99
CA ALA A 177 12.86 -8.42 -6.16
C ALA A 177 14.10 -7.55 -5.89
N ASP A 178 14.52 -6.73 -6.86
CA ASP A 178 15.70 -5.85 -6.75
C ASP A 178 15.50 -4.71 -5.75
N PHE A 179 14.26 -4.46 -5.34
CA PHE A 179 13.88 -3.33 -4.48
C PHE A 179 13.42 -3.76 -3.09
N LEU A 180 13.51 -5.04 -2.74
CA LEU A 180 13.08 -5.54 -1.44
C LEU A 180 13.88 -4.93 -0.28
N VAL A 181 13.15 -4.36 0.67
CA VAL A 181 13.69 -3.75 1.89
C VAL A 181 12.90 -4.21 3.12
N GLN A 182 13.48 -4.02 4.31
CA GLN A 182 12.73 -4.05 5.56
C GLN A 182 12.41 -2.60 5.97
N GLU A 183 11.12 -2.26 5.98
CA GLU A 183 10.64 -0.94 6.40
C GLU A 183 11.41 0.23 5.76
N TRP A 184 12.12 1.02 6.57
CA TRP A 184 12.81 2.24 6.20
C TRP A 184 14.22 2.06 5.63
N GLU A 185 14.68 0.81 5.45
CA GLU A 185 16.01 0.54 4.89
C GLU A 185 16.29 1.29 3.58
N TYR A 186 17.57 1.56 3.32
CA TYR A 186 18.01 2.09 2.03
C TYR A 186 17.72 1.09 0.90
N ALA A 187 17.43 1.63 -0.28
CA ALA A 187 17.28 0.81 -1.48
C ALA A 187 18.52 -0.07 -1.69
N PRO A 188 18.35 -1.35 -2.08
CA PRO A 188 19.48 -2.23 -2.38
C PRO A 188 20.37 -1.63 -3.47
N SER A 189 21.68 -1.70 -3.29
CA SER A 189 22.66 -1.23 -4.29
C SER A 189 23.02 -2.29 -5.34
N ARG A 190 22.50 -3.51 -5.19
CA ARG A 190 22.76 -4.66 -6.06
C ARG A 190 21.45 -5.35 -6.41
N PRO A 191 21.37 -5.99 -7.60
CA PRO A 191 20.24 -6.83 -7.95
C PRO A 191 20.03 -7.95 -6.93
N ALA A 192 18.79 -8.45 -6.88
CA ALA A 192 18.47 -9.60 -6.06
C ALA A 192 19.22 -10.85 -6.55
N PRO A 193 19.60 -11.75 -5.63
CA PRO A 193 20.08 -13.08 -6.00
C PRO A 193 19.06 -13.85 -6.85
N ASP A 194 19.56 -14.80 -7.65
CA ASP A 194 18.73 -15.71 -8.44
C ASP A 194 17.71 -16.46 -7.56
N GLY A 195 16.52 -16.69 -8.10
CA GLY A 195 15.41 -17.35 -7.42
C GLY A 195 14.60 -16.47 -6.46
N VAL A 196 15.10 -15.29 -6.06
CA VAL A 196 14.31 -14.36 -5.23
C VAL A 196 13.05 -13.91 -5.95
N ALA A 197 13.13 -13.62 -7.26
CA ALA A 197 11.99 -13.21 -8.06
C ALA A 197 10.88 -14.29 -8.09
N ASP A 198 11.25 -15.56 -8.22
CA ASP A 198 10.30 -16.68 -8.19
C ASP A 198 9.63 -16.83 -6.82
N VAL A 199 10.41 -16.75 -5.74
CA VAL A 199 9.87 -16.81 -4.38
C VAL A 199 8.95 -15.62 -4.10
N LEU A 200 9.34 -14.43 -4.54
CA LEU A 200 8.53 -13.22 -4.41
C LEU A 200 7.22 -13.35 -5.18
N ARG A 201 7.27 -13.80 -6.43
CA ARG A 201 6.07 -14.07 -7.25
C ARG A 201 5.14 -15.03 -6.52
N ASP A 202 5.64 -16.16 -6.08
CA ASP A 202 4.82 -17.17 -5.42
C ASP A 202 4.28 -16.68 -4.08
N CYS A 203 5.07 -15.87 -3.35
CA CYS A 203 4.62 -15.20 -2.12
C CYS A 203 3.46 -14.27 -2.41
N LEU A 204 3.62 -13.32 -3.34
CA LEU A 204 2.57 -12.36 -3.70
C LEU A 204 1.36 -13.02 -4.40
N GLY A 205 1.54 -14.15 -5.08
CA GLY A 205 0.43 -14.94 -5.63
C GLY A 205 -0.32 -15.76 -4.57
N THR A 206 0.32 -16.04 -3.44
CA THR A 206 -0.27 -16.82 -2.34
C THR A 206 -0.89 -15.93 -1.28
N PHE A 207 -0.23 -14.85 -0.88
CA PHE A 207 -0.59 -14.03 0.28
C PHE A 207 -1.71 -13.04 -0.05
N GLY A 208 -2.96 -13.51 -0.10
CA GLY A 208 -4.12 -12.63 -0.26
C GLY A 208 -5.29 -13.05 0.63
N GLU A 209 -6.35 -12.24 0.64
CA GLU A 209 -7.54 -12.41 1.49
C GLU A 209 -8.06 -13.85 1.50
N ALA A 210 -8.11 -14.50 0.33
CA ALA A 210 -8.58 -15.89 0.21
C ALA A 210 -7.71 -16.89 0.98
N THR A 211 -6.38 -16.72 0.98
CA THR A 211 -5.47 -17.58 1.74
C THR A 211 -5.56 -17.28 3.23
N ILE A 212 -5.72 -16.01 3.61
CA ILE A 212 -5.92 -15.58 4.99
C ILE A 212 -7.20 -16.22 5.55
N GLY A 213 -8.30 -16.18 4.80
CA GLY A 213 -9.56 -16.85 5.16
C GLY A 213 -9.36 -18.35 5.41
N ARG A 214 -8.73 -19.07 4.47
CA ARG A 214 -8.43 -20.51 4.66
C ARG A 214 -7.58 -20.80 5.89
N MET A 215 -6.63 -19.93 6.23
CA MET A 215 -5.85 -20.08 7.47
C MET A 215 -6.68 -19.87 8.73
N GLN A 216 -7.57 -18.87 8.73
CA GLN A 216 -8.48 -18.58 9.84
C GLN A 216 -9.48 -19.74 10.05
N ASP A 217 -9.91 -20.37 8.95
CA ASP A 217 -10.78 -21.55 8.96
C ASP A 217 -10.04 -22.84 9.36
N GLY A 218 -8.73 -22.78 9.60
CA GLY A 218 -7.92 -23.90 10.07
C GLY A 218 -7.59 -24.94 8.99
N GLU A 219 -7.66 -24.57 7.71
CA GLU A 219 -7.31 -25.48 6.63
C GLU A 219 -5.82 -25.83 6.65
N ALA A 220 -5.51 -27.12 6.83
CA ALA A 220 -4.14 -27.61 7.00
C ALA A 220 -3.21 -27.31 5.79
N ALA A 221 -3.79 -27.15 4.59
CA ALA A 221 -3.03 -26.87 3.38
C ALA A 221 -2.42 -25.45 3.38
N ALA A 222 -3.10 -24.45 3.95
CA ALA A 222 -2.63 -23.06 3.86
C ALA A 222 -1.29 -22.82 4.60
N PRO A 223 -1.09 -23.32 5.83
CA PRO A 223 0.23 -23.26 6.48
C PRO A 223 1.34 -24.03 5.78
N GLU A 224 1.02 -25.09 5.01
CA GLU A 224 2.02 -25.85 4.24
C GLU A 224 2.60 -25.01 3.11
N VAL A 225 1.75 -24.26 2.39
CA VAL A 225 2.20 -23.37 1.32
C VAL A 225 3.19 -22.33 1.86
N LEU A 226 2.89 -21.73 3.02
CA LEU A 226 3.79 -20.76 3.66
C LEU A 226 5.13 -21.39 4.09
N ARG A 227 5.10 -22.62 4.62
CA ARG A 227 6.31 -23.35 5.00
C ARG A 227 7.16 -23.68 3.76
N SER A 228 6.54 -24.09 2.66
CA SER A 228 7.21 -24.34 1.38
C SER A 228 7.85 -23.07 0.80
N LEU A 229 7.14 -21.93 0.83
CA LEU A 229 7.69 -20.64 0.44
C LEU A 229 8.91 -20.26 1.27
N ARG A 230 8.80 -20.37 2.60
CA ARG A 230 9.91 -20.08 3.51
C ARG A 230 11.13 -20.96 3.28
N ALA A 231 10.92 -22.24 2.96
CA ALA A 231 12.01 -23.18 2.69
C ALA A 231 12.77 -22.87 1.39
N ARG A 232 12.10 -22.28 0.39
CA ARG A 232 12.70 -21.84 -0.87
C ARG A 232 13.32 -20.45 -0.82
N ALA A 233 12.88 -19.62 0.12
CA ALA A 233 13.42 -18.27 0.29
C ALA A 233 14.94 -18.37 0.50
N PRO A 234 15.75 -17.78 -0.39
CA PRO A 234 17.19 -17.82 -0.21
C PRO A 234 17.53 -17.16 1.12
N THR A 235 18.43 -17.76 1.88
CA THR A 235 18.92 -17.17 3.12
C THR A 235 19.70 -15.91 2.76
N CYS A 236 19.00 -14.78 2.73
CA CYS A 236 19.61 -13.48 2.57
C CYS A 236 20.34 -13.15 3.87
N ARG A 237 21.62 -13.53 3.98
CA ARG A 237 22.51 -12.95 4.98
C ARG A 237 22.80 -11.52 4.56
N ARG A 238 21.86 -10.60 4.80
CA ARG A 238 22.14 -9.17 4.67
C ARG A 238 23.00 -8.77 5.87
N THR A 239 24.17 -8.22 5.60
CA THR A 239 25.02 -7.62 6.62
C THR A 239 24.18 -6.55 7.32
N PRO A 240 24.02 -6.58 8.66
CA PRO A 240 23.32 -5.52 9.36
C PRO A 240 24.03 -4.21 9.03
N VAL A 241 23.35 -3.32 8.31
CA VAL A 241 23.77 -1.93 8.25
C VAL A 241 23.66 -1.43 9.68
N ALA A 242 24.76 -0.90 10.19
CA ALA A 242 24.92 -0.56 11.60
C ALA A 242 23.67 0.13 12.15
N THR A 243 23.14 -0.46 13.22
CA THR A 243 22.00 -0.01 14.01
C THR A 243 22.13 1.48 14.29
N CYS A 244 21.26 2.30 13.69
CA CYS A 244 20.93 3.61 14.22
C CYS A 244 19.45 3.57 14.62
N CYS A 245 19.18 4.00 15.85
CA CYS A 245 17.89 4.00 16.54
C CYS A 245 17.44 2.65 17.13
N ALA A 246 18.19 2.16 18.10
CA ALA A 246 17.64 1.36 19.19
C ALA A 246 16.72 2.25 20.03
N THR A 247 15.41 2.06 19.93
CA THR A 247 14.39 1.96 21.00
C THR A 247 13.03 2.36 20.42
N SER A 248 12.24 1.40 19.95
CA SER A 248 10.77 1.39 20.08
C SER A 248 10.24 0.10 19.45
N TRP A 249 9.17 -0.47 20.01
CA TRP A 249 8.44 -1.66 19.53
C TRP A 249 9.02 -3.05 19.90
N ALA A 250 9.19 -3.28 21.20
CA ALA A 250 8.93 -4.60 21.78
C ALA A 250 7.56 -4.54 22.48
N GLY A 251 6.48 -4.90 21.78
CA GLY A 251 5.15 -4.71 22.35
C GLY A 251 3.95 -5.09 21.50
N SER A 252 4.00 -6.17 20.73
CA SER A 252 2.79 -6.89 20.31
C SER A 252 3.19 -8.26 19.80
N TRP A 253 2.33 -9.28 19.97
CA TRP A 253 2.51 -10.69 19.55
C TRP A 253 3.10 -11.72 20.55
N ARG A 254 3.25 -11.41 21.84
CA ARG A 254 3.43 -12.47 22.87
C ARG A 254 2.57 -12.26 24.11
N ALA A 255 1.26 -12.51 23.98
CA ALA A 255 0.43 -12.93 25.11
C ALA A 255 -0.85 -13.56 24.55
N GLY A 256 -0.88 -14.88 24.43
CA GLY A 256 -2.07 -15.55 23.91
C GLY A 256 -2.08 -17.08 23.98
N VAL A 257 -1.09 -17.74 24.56
CA VAL A 257 -1.17 -19.18 24.85
C VAL A 257 -0.30 -19.49 26.07
N THR A 258 -0.93 -19.61 27.25
CA THR A 258 -0.67 -20.66 28.28
C THR A 258 -1.27 -20.26 29.63
N ARG A 259 -2.33 -20.98 30.04
CA ARG A 259 -2.51 -21.66 31.35
C ARG A 259 -4.00 -21.84 31.65
N LEU A 260 -4.49 -23.03 31.34
CA LEU A 260 -5.59 -23.65 32.07
C LEU A 260 -5.11 -23.99 33.49
N PRO A 261 -5.87 -23.73 34.56
CA PRO A 261 -5.72 -24.43 35.81
C PRO A 261 -6.67 -25.63 35.87
N ALA A 262 -6.11 -26.78 36.23
CA ALA A 262 -6.83 -27.99 36.56
C ALA A 262 -7.38 -27.95 38.00
N GLU A 263 -8.57 -28.53 38.14
CA GLU A 263 -9.17 -29.16 39.34
C GLU A 263 -9.67 -28.33 40.52
N SER A 264 -10.98 -28.41 40.77
CA SER A 264 -11.46 -29.08 41.99
C SER A 264 -12.87 -29.65 41.80
N ARG A 265 -13.01 -30.96 42.03
CA ARG A 265 -14.28 -31.65 42.25
C ARG A 265 -14.82 -31.26 43.62
N ARG A 266 -16.10 -30.88 43.73
CA ARG A 266 -16.98 -31.24 44.86
C ARG A 266 -18.45 -31.07 44.49
N ALA A 267 -19.23 -32.07 44.89
CA ALA A 267 -20.66 -32.23 44.69
C ALA A 267 -21.48 -31.28 45.59
N GLY A 268 -22.72 -30.99 45.17
CA GLY A 268 -23.78 -30.47 46.04
C GLY A 268 -24.54 -29.26 45.50
N ARG A 269 -25.62 -29.49 44.74
CA ARG A 269 -26.75 -28.55 44.57
C ARG A 269 -27.55 -28.51 45.90
N PRO A 270 -28.27 -27.42 46.26
CA PRO A 270 -29.33 -26.87 45.41
C PRO A 270 -29.53 -25.33 45.39
N SER A 271 -30.04 -24.89 44.23
CA SER A 271 -31.10 -23.88 44.01
C SER A 271 -31.23 -22.68 44.96
N ALA A 272 -30.89 -21.48 44.46
CA ALA A 272 -31.49 -20.23 44.92
C ALA A 272 -31.58 -19.20 43.78
N ALA A 273 -32.80 -18.69 43.61
CA ALA A 273 -33.27 -17.40 43.08
C ALA A 273 -32.46 -16.66 41.98
N VAL A 274 -33.13 -16.46 40.85
CA VAL A 274 -32.80 -15.51 39.77
C VAL A 274 -33.15 -14.08 40.23
N PRO A 275 -32.21 -13.12 40.26
CA PRO A 275 -32.56 -11.71 40.35
C PRO A 275 -32.82 -11.12 38.96
N ALA A 276 -33.86 -10.29 38.89
CA ALA A 276 -34.37 -9.63 37.70
C ALA A 276 -33.34 -8.69 37.04
N ARG A 277 -33.36 -8.66 35.70
CA ARG A 277 -32.62 -7.69 34.88
C ARG A 277 -33.22 -6.28 35.04
N PRO A 278 -32.42 -5.21 35.12
CA PRO A 278 -32.93 -3.86 34.98
C PRO A 278 -33.32 -3.57 33.53
N ARG A 279 -34.52 -3.00 33.34
CA ARG A 279 -35.00 -2.41 32.09
C ARG A 279 -34.24 -1.11 31.84
N PHE A 280 -33.54 -1.02 30.70
CA PHE A 280 -33.07 0.25 30.17
C PHE A 280 -34.22 0.94 29.42
N ASP A 281 -34.65 2.09 29.93
CA ASP A 281 -35.63 2.99 29.31
C ASP A 281 -34.84 4.07 28.55
N LEU A 282 -34.80 3.98 27.21
CA LEU A 282 -34.21 4.99 26.34
C LEU A 282 -35.28 6.02 25.99
N ARG A 283 -35.40 7.06 26.82
CA ARG A 283 -36.11 8.29 26.44
C ARG A 283 -35.12 9.28 25.82
N HIS A 284 -35.30 9.52 24.52
CA HIS A 284 -34.77 10.70 23.82
C HIS A 284 -35.40 11.99 24.39
N PRO A 285 -34.62 13.07 24.51
CA PRO A 285 -35.13 14.42 24.31
C PRO A 285 -34.71 14.93 22.94
N ARG A 286 -35.73 15.29 22.15
CA ARG A 286 -35.65 16.25 21.04
C ARG A 286 -35.30 17.62 21.61
N GLY A 287 -34.45 18.36 20.91
CA GLY A 287 -34.16 19.76 21.22
C GLY A 287 -33.48 20.45 20.04
N THR A 288 -34.29 20.92 19.11
CA THR A 288 -33.95 21.88 18.04
C THR A 288 -33.90 23.30 18.60
N LEU A 289 -32.99 24.15 18.11
CA LEU A 289 -33.12 25.61 17.84
C LEU A 289 -31.72 26.15 17.46
N TYR A 290 -31.45 26.45 16.19
CA TYR A 290 -31.52 27.78 15.56
C TYR A 290 -30.79 28.91 16.31
N GLY A 291 -29.74 29.45 15.69
CA GLY A 291 -29.05 30.67 16.11
C GLY A 291 -28.04 31.11 15.05
N SER A 292 -28.48 32.03 14.20
CA SER A 292 -27.71 32.71 13.14
C SER A 292 -27.06 33.99 13.67
N ILE A 293 -26.10 34.51 12.89
CA ILE A 293 -25.59 35.90 12.79
C ILE A 293 -24.38 36.28 13.67
N GLY A 294 -23.33 36.76 13.00
CA GLY A 294 -22.40 37.72 13.57
C GLY A 294 -21.06 37.84 12.82
N GLN A 295 -21.05 38.55 11.69
CA GLN A 295 -19.83 39.19 11.17
C GLN A 295 -19.40 40.33 12.10
N ALA A 296 -18.09 40.44 12.34
CA ALA A 296 -17.33 41.69 12.45
C ALA A 296 -15.89 41.40 12.04
#